data_AF-A0A957I265-F1
#
_entry.id   AF-A0A957I265-F1
#
_cell.length_a   1.000
_cell.length_b   1.000
_cell.length_c   1.000
_cell.angle_alpha   90.00
_cell.angle_beta   90.00
_cell.angle_gamma   90.00
#
_symmetry.space_group_name_H-M   'P 1'
#
loop_
_entity.id
_entity.type
_entity.pdbx_description
1 polymer ?
#
loop_
_entity_poly.entity_id
_entity_poly.type
_entity_poly.pdbx_seq_one_letter_code
_entity_poly.pdbx_strand_id
1 'polypeptide(L)' 'VRRLVIKNEKRHIHLEIPLALGVVGIAWLPVFSAVALIAALVTDCTILVERAVDEPVEKEPETAVE' A
#
# COMPACT_ATOMS: atom_id res chain seq x y z
N VAL A 1 13.42 -1.70 6.19
CA VAL A 1 12.68 -2.31 5.04
C VAL A 1 11.19 -2.00 5.14
N ARG A 2 10.52 -1.65 4.03
CA ARG A 2 9.09 -1.27 4.04
C ARG A 2 8.21 -2.49 3.75
N ARG A 3 7.28 -2.81 4.65
CA ARG A 3 6.35 -3.95 4.52
C ARG A 3 4.91 -3.45 4.39
N LEU A 4 4.14 -4.14 3.56
CA LEU A 4 2.71 -3.97 3.37
C LEU A 4 2.01 -5.18 3.99
N VAL A 5 1.09 -4.93 4.91
CA VAL A 5 0.36 -5.95 5.67
C VAL A 5 -1.13 -5.77 5.40
N ILE A 6 -1.79 -6.82 4.91
CA ILE A 6 -3.24 -6.83 4.66
C ILE A 6 -3.92 -7.59 5.80
N LYS A 7 -4.80 -6.91 6.54
CA LYS A 7 -5.62 -7.49 7.61
C LYS A 7 -7.10 -7.40 7.23
N ASN A 8 -7.88 -8.40 7.60
CA ASN A 8 -9.34 -8.39 7.45
C ASN A 8 -10.00 -8.01 8.79
N GLU A 9 -11.30 -7.67 8.80
CA GLU A 9 -12.13 -7.42 9.99
C GLU A 9 -11.93 -8.44 11.13
N LYS A 10 -11.69 -9.72 10.79
CA LYS A 10 -11.39 -10.77 11.77
C LYS A 10 -9.98 -10.69 12.38
N ARG A 11 -9.22 -9.62 12.11
CA ARG A 11 -7.82 -9.38 12.50
C ARG A 11 -6.83 -10.49 12.14
N HIS A 12 -7.20 -11.41 11.24
CA HIS A 12 -6.27 -12.37 10.68
C HIS A 12 -5.35 -11.67 9.68
N ILE A 13 -4.05 -11.92 9.81
CA ILE A 13 -3.02 -11.42 8.91
C ILE A 13 -3.01 -12.35 7.70
N HIS A 14 -3.47 -11.85 6.55
CA HIS A 14 -3.64 -12.69 5.36
C HIS A 14 -2.44 -12.63 4.43
N LEU A 15 -1.72 -11.50 4.40
CA LEU A 15 -0.58 -11.33 3.51
C LEU A 15 0.39 -10.26 4.00
N GLU A 16 1.69 -10.58 4.00
CA GLU A 16 2.79 -9.66 4.28
C GLU A 16 3.76 -9.65 3.09
N ILE A 17 3.89 -8.50 2.43
CA ILE A 17 4.75 -8.36 1.24
C ILE A 17 5.57 -7.06 1.31
N PRO A 18 6.85 -7.06 0.91
CA PRO A 18 7.67 -5.86 0.87
C PRO A 18 7.21 -4.90 -0.25
N LEU A 19 7.18 -3.59 0.02
CA LEU A 19 6.77 -2.57 -0.96
C LEU A 19 7.65 -2.55 -2.22
N ALA A 20 8.89 -3.04 -2.13
CA ALA A 20 9.82 -3.10 -3.26
C ALA A 20 9.29 -3.94 -4.43
N LEU A 21 8.44 -4.95 -4.17
CA LEU A 21 7.79 -5.73 -5.23
C LEU A 21 6.89 -4.86 -6.13
N GLY A 22 6.19 -3.88 -5.55
CA GLY A 22 5.35 -2.96 -6.31
C GLY A 22 6.15 -1.99 -7.19
N VAL A 23 7.35 -1.61 -6.76
CA VAL A 23 8.19 -0.63 -7.49
C VAL A 23 8.60 -1.16 -8.87
N VAL A 24 8.83 -2.47 -9.00
CA VAL A 24 9.18 -3.10 -10.29
C VAL A 24 8.07 -2.97 -11.33
N GLY A 25 6.81 -2.86 -10.89
CA GLY A 25 5.62 -2.77 -11.76
C GLY A 25 4.93 -1.40 -11.77
N ILE A 26 5.59 -0.34 -11.28
CA ILE A 26 4.95 0.95 -10.99
C ILE A 26 4.23 1.59 -12.19
N ALA A 27 4.68 1.30 -13.41
CA ALA A 27 4.10 1.84 -14.64
C ALA A 27 2.67 1.32 -14.91
N TRP A 28 2.35 0.09 -14.52
CA TRP A 28 1.01 -0.50 -14.70
C TRP A 28 0.15 -0.45 -13.44
N LEU A 29 0.78 -0.16 -12.30
CA LEU A 29 0.15 -0.05 -11.01
C LEU A 29 -1.06 0.90 -10.93
N PRO A 30 -1.15 2.04 -11.66
CA PRO A 30 -2.29 2.95 -11.51
C PRO A 30 -3.64 2.27 -11.78
N VAL A 31 -3.72 1.47 -12.84
CA VAL A 31 -4.95 0.75 -13.20
C VAL A 31 -5.23 -0.37 -12.20
N PHE A 32 -4.21 -1.17 -11.86
CA PHE A 32 -4.35 -2.24 -10.87
C PHE A 32 -4.70 -1.71 -9.47
N SER A 33 -4.20 -0.53 -9.09
CA SER A 33 -4.48 0.13 -7.82
C SER A 33 -5.93 0.57 -7.72
N ALA A 34 -6.52 1.08 -8.80
CA ALA A 34 -7.93 1.44 -8.81
C ALA A 34 -8.81 0.21 -8.55
N VAL A 35 -8.52 -0.91 -9.23
CA VAL A 35 -9.25 -2.17 -9.04
C VAL A 35 -9.05 -2.73 -7.63
N ALA A 36 -7.82 -2.71 -7.13
CA ALA A 36 -7.49 -3.20 -5.79
C ALA A 36 -8.15 -2.38 -4.67
N LEU A 37 -8.21 -1.04 -4.84
CA LEU A 37 -8.90 -0.16 -3.90
C LEU A 37 -10.39 -0.50 -3.82
N ILE A 38 -11.04 -0.68 -4.97
CA ILE A 38 -12.45 -1.08 -5.02
C ILE A 38 -12.63 -2.45 -4.35
N ALA A 39 -11.77 -3.42 -4.66
CA ALA A 39 -11.83 -4.74 -4.04
C ALA A 39 -11.65 -4.68 -2.51
N ALA A 40 -10.74 -3.84 -2.01
CA ALA A 40 -10.50 -3.67 -0.57
C ALA A 40 -11.72 -3.08 0.14
N LEU A 41 -12.41 -2.12 -0.48
CA LEU A 41 -13.66 -1.55 0.02
C LEU A 41 -14.78 -2.59 0.05
N VAL A 42 -14.90 -3.43 -0.98
CA VAL A 42 -15.95 -4.46 -1.06
C VAL A 42 -15.69 -5.61 -0.07
N THR A 43 -14.44 -5.86 0.30
CA THR A 43 -14.04 -6.99 1.15
C THR A 43 -13.68 -6.61 2.59
N ASP A 44 -13.93 -5.36 2.99
CA ASP A 44 -13.59 -4.81 4.32
C ASP A 44 -12.15 -5.16 4.75
N CYS A 45 -11.20 -4.97 3.84
CA CYS A 45 -9.78 -5.22 4.11
C CYS A 45 -9.07 -3.93 4.53
N THR A 46 -8.32 -3.98 5.63
CA THR A 46 -7.47 -2.88 6.10
C THR A 46 -6.03 -3.05 5.58
N ILE A 47 -5.51 -1.98 5.00
CA ILE A 47 -4.14 -1.91 4.48
C ILE A 47 -3.25 -1.22 5.52
N LEU A 48 -2.27 -1.94 6.08
CA LEU A 48 -1.30 -1.41 7.03
C LEU A 48 0.09 -1.34 6.40
N VAL A 49 0.77 -0.21 6.56
CA VAL A 49 2.15 -0.03 6.11
C VAL A 49 3.05 -0.01 7.33
N GLU A 50 3.79 -1.10 7.53
CA GLU A 50 4.81 -1.15 8.57
C GLU A 50 6.12 -0.60 8.02
N ARG A 51 6.52 0.56 8.56
CA ARG A 51 7.81 1.19 8.30
C ARG A 51 8.70 0.89 9.49
N ALA A 52 9.68 0.00 9.33
CA ALA A 52 10.77 -0.12 10.28
C ALA A 52 11.55 1.21 10.27
N VAL A 53 11.45 1.97 11.37
CA VAL A 53 12.08 3.29 11.53
C VAL A 53 13.57 3.07 11.85
N ASP A 54 14.35 3.04 10.78
CA ASP A 54 15.70 3.59 10.75
C ASP A 54 15.67 4.48 9.50
N GLU A 55 15.83 5.79 9.70
CA GLU A 55 15.84 6.89 8.69
C GLU A 55 14.50 7.58 8.30
N PRO A 56 14.55 8.93 8.17
CA PRO A 56 13.41 9.84 8.33
C PRO A 56 12.45 9.87 7.15
N VAL A 57 11.18 10.13 7.48
CA VAL A 57 10.11 10.40 6.52
C VAL A 57 10.15 11.89 6.18
N GLU A 58 10.69 12.24 5.01
CA GLU A 58 10.34 13.50 4.37
C GLU A 58 8.95 13.33 3.73
N LYS A 59 7.97 13.99 4.33
CA LYS A 59 6.67 14.25 3.73
C LYS A 59 6.75 15.66 3.15
N GLU A 60 6.29 15.86 1.92
CA GLU A 60 5.40 16.98 1.59
C GLU A 60 4.76 16.75 0.19
N PRO A 61 3.45 16.99 0.04
CA PRO A 61 2.73 16.98 -1.23
C PRO A 61 2.70 18.37 -1.88
N GLU A 62 3.25 18.52 -3.08
CA GLU A 62 3.06 19.66 -3.99
C GLU A 62 3.49 19.15 -5.37
N THR A 63 2.70 19.18 -6.44
CA THR A 63 2.14 20.38 -7.03
C THR A 63 1.08 19.98 -8.06
N ALA A 64 0.08 20.83 -8.18
CA ALA A 64 -0.78 20.99 -9.33
C ALA A 64 -0.10 20.69 -10.68
N VAL A 65 -0.81 19.99 -11.56
CA VAL A 65 -0.73 20.25 -13.00
C VAL A 65 -2.15 20.52 -13.47
N GLU A 66 -2.30 21.72 -14.01
CA GLU A 66 -3.45 22.36 -14.64
C GLU A 66 -4.24 21.46 -15.60
#